data_AF-A0A3L7XKY9-F1
#
_entry.id   AF-A0A3L7XKY9-F1
#
_cell.length_a   1.000
_cell.length_b   1.000
_cell.length_c   1.000
_cell.angle_alpha   90.00
_cell.angle_beta   90.00
_cell.angle_gamma   90.00
#
_symmetry.space_group_name_H-M   'P 1'
#
loop_
_entity.id
_entity.type
_entity.pdbx_description
1 polymer ?
#
loop_
_entity_poly.entity_id
_entity_poly.type
_entity_poly.pdbx_seq_one_letter_code
_entity_poly.pdbx_strand_id
1 'polypeptide(L)'
;MSGSDGSWSTARRRNSSRTPATSAPRTTSPVASASRCGGDMPREVYHRDLAVLHERILALGSSTRRAVEESMLSLRAGDFEWSRRIDAEDERINQERLAIEERCIAVIATQQPVAGDLRRLASALFVTSELERIADHAVGIARLNLMMVKELSPRPLSYLPSMADRALAMFDDAIRAFDTDDVALARQVCLSDDDLDRLQDRVYADVIAAMRADAGVVERNTYLLWAAHNLERIGDRCTNIGERVVYTVTGESTDTKVSTF
;
A
#
# COMPACT_ATOMS: atom_id res chain seq x y z
N MET A 1 -46.94 -3.77 54.53
CA MET A 1 -46.46 -2.39 54.79
C MET A 1 -46.49 -1.69 53.44
N SER A 2 -47.64 -1.15 53.02
CA SER A 2 -48.09 0.25 53.24
C SER A 2 -47.15 1.23 52.53
N GLY A 3 -47.44 1.63 51.29
CA GLY A 3 -48.25 2.82 50.94
C GLY A 3 -47.29 3.84 50.31
N SER A 4 -47.65 4.79 49.44
CA SER A 4 -48.92 5.28 48.92
C SER A 4 -48.59 6.37 47.88
N ASP A 5 -49.51 6.56 46.94
CA ASP A 5 -49.59 7.62 45.93
C ASP A 5 -49.44 9.05 46.47
N GLY A 6 -49.11 10.00 45.57
CA GLY A 6 -49.20 11.43 45.85
C GLY A 6 -49.03 12.34 44.61
N SER A 7 -50.10 12.50 43.83
CA SER A 7 -50.30 13.58 42.86
C SER A 7 -51.28 14.59 43.44
N TRP A 8 -50.96 15.89 43.54
CA TRP A 8 -51.89 17.05 43.53
C TRP A 8 -51.07 18.33 43.25
N SER A 9 -51.24 19.07 42.14
CA SER A 9 -52.30 20.05 41.78
C SER A 9 -52.09 21.50 42.30
N THR A 10 -51.77 22.39 41.35
CA THR A 10 -52.28 23.77 41.10
C THR A 10 -52.61 24.76 42.24
N ALA A 11 -52.09 26.00 42.13
CA ALA A 11 -52.84 27.28 42.26
C ALA A 11 -51.95 28.51 41.91
N ARG A 12 -52.18 29.20 40.78
CA ARG A 12 -52.81 30.55 40.62
C ARG A 12 -52.35 31.67 41.59
N ARG A 13 -51.79 32.76 41.03
CA ARG A 13 -52.47 34.06 40.91
C ARG A 13 -51.71 35.08 40.05
N ARG A 14 -52.52 35.97 39.47
CA ARG A 14 -52.24 37.06 38.52
C ARG A 14 -51.48 38.22 39.17
N ASN A 15 -50.73 39.01 38.39
CA ASN A 15 -51.05 40.43 38.25
C ASN A 15 -50.53 41.03 36.94
N SER A 16 -51.33 41.92 36.38
CA SER A 16 -51.12 42.71 35.17
C SER A 16 -50.89 44.16 35.56
N SER A 17 -49.87 44.82 35.02
CA SER A 17 -49.85 46.29 34.91
C SER A 17 -49.01 46.74 33.72
N ARG A 18 -49.64 47.58 32.89
CA ARG A 18 -49.17 48.22 31.66
C ARG A 18 -48.12 49.29 31.95
N THR A 19 -47.28 49.63 30.95
CA THR A 19 -47.03 50.97 30.36
C THR A 19 -45.71 50.95 29.54
N PRO A 20 -45.38 51.97 28.72
CA PRO A 20 -45.71 52.04 27.30
C PRO A 20 -44.48 52.00 26.37
N ALA A 21 -44.76 51.90 25.07
CA ALA A 21 -43.77 51.97 24.00
C ALA A 21 -43.08 53.34 23.93
N THR A 22 -41.75 53.32 23.81
CA THR A 22 -40.95 54.45 23.34
C THR A 22 -40.12 53.98 22.15
N SER A 23 -40.49 54.46 20.97
CA SER A 23 -39.82 54.24 19.69
C SER A 23 -38.52 55.04 19.59
N ALA A 24 -37.38 54.37 19.41
CA ALA A 24 -36.13 54.97 18.97
C ALA A 24 -35.80 54.50 17.54
N PRO A 25 -35.24 55.37 16.67
CA PRO A 25 -35.07 55.09 15.25
C PRO A 25 -33.95 54.08 14.98
N ARG A 26 -34.22 53.22 13.98
CA ARG A 26 -33.28 52.23 13.44
C ARG A 26 -32.10 52.93 12.76
N THR A 27 -30.90 52.75 13.28
CA THR A 27 -29.66 52.94 12.53
C THR A 27 -29.44 51.72 11.64
N THR A 28 -29.59 51.88 10.32
CA THR A 28 -29.21 50.87 9.33
C THR A 28 -27.69 50.91 9.15
N SER A 29 -26.97 50.10 9.92
CA SER A 29 -25.62 49.66 9.55
C SER A 29 -25.73 48.65 8.41
N PRO A 30 -24.87 48.71 7.38
CA PRO A 30 -24.92 47.78 6.27
C PRO A 30 -24.61 46.37 6.79
N VAL A 31 -25.47 45.41 6.45
CA VAL A 31 -25.19 43.98 6.60
C VAL A 31 -23.92 43.70 5.80
N ALA A 32 -22.80 43.53 6.51
CA ALA A 32 -21.62 42.92 5.94
C ALA A 32 -22.04 41.56 5.38
N SER A 33 -21.81 41.37 4.09
CA SER A 33 -21.98 40.09 3.42
C SER A 33 -21.24 39.03 4.22
N ALA A 34 -22.00 38.13 4.86
CA ALA A 34 -21.45 36.93 5.44
C ALA A 34 -20.68 36.21 4.34
N SER A 35 -19.35 36.23 4.45
CA SER A 35 -18.48 35.37 3.68
C SER A 35 -18.98 33.96 3.91
N ARG A 36 -19.41 33.30 2.82
CA ARG A 36 -19.85 31.91 2.89
C ARG A 36 -18.65 31.10 3.33
N CYS A 37 -18.63 30.67 4.59
CA CYS A 37 -17.84 29.52 4.99
C CYS A 37 -18.40 28.33 4.22
N GLY A 38 -17.91 28.13 3.01
CA GLY A 38 -18.16 26.92 2.24
C GLY A 38 -17.44 25.78 2.94
N GLY A 39 -18.13 25.12 3.87
CA GLY A 39 -17.73 23.78 4.25
C GLY A 39 -17.92 22.90 3.03
N ASP A 40 -16.87 22.22 2.60
CA ASP A 40 -16.94 21.25 1.51
C ASP A 40 -18.09 20.27 1.78
N MET A 41 -18.83 19.92 0.74
CA MET A 41 -19.90 18.94 0.85
C MET A 41 -19.29 17.57 1.22
N PRO A 42 -19.98 16.71 1.99
CA PRO A 42 -19.42 15.42 2.44
C PRO A 42 -18.81 14.56 1.32
N ARG A 43 -19.39 14.61 0.10
CA ARG A 43 -18.82 13.92 -1.08
C ARG A 43 -17.51 14.53 -1.59
N GLU A 44 -17.34 15.85 -1.51
CA GLU A 44 -16.10 16.54 -1.93
C GLU A 44 -14.95 16.19 -0.98
N VAL A 45 -15.23 16.11 0.33
CA VAL A 45 -14.28 15.65 1.34
C VAL A 45 -13.87 14.19 1.07
N TYR A 46 -14.84 13.31 0.80
CA TYR A 46 -14.56 11.92 0.45
C TYR A 46 -13.65 11.78 -0.77
N HIS A 47 -13.96 12.47 -1.87
CA HIS A 47 -13.14 12.40 -3.09
C HIS A 47 -11.73 12.96 -2.88
N ARG A 48 -11.59 14.02 -2.08
CA ARG A 48 -10.26 14.54 -1.69
C ARG A 48 -9.49 13.50 -0.87
N ASP A 49 -10.14 12.86 0.09
CA ASP A 49 -9.52 11.84 0.94
C ASP A 49 -9.05 10.64 0.12
N LEU A 50 -9.85 10.21 -0.87
CA LEU A 50 -9.44 9.17 -1.82
C LEU A 50 -8.25 9.59 -2.68
N ALA A 51 -8.23 10.82 -3.20
CA ALA A 51 -7.11 11.31 -4.00
C ALA A 51 -5.81 11.32 -3.19
N VAL A 52 -5.86 11.81 -1.94
CA VAL A 52 -4.72 11.80 -1.02
C VAL A 52 -4.25 10.37 -0.72
N LEU A 53 -5.19 9.44 -0.47
CA LEU A 53 -4.84 8.02 -0.27
C LEU A 53 -4.14 7.43 -1.50
N HIS A 54 -4.67 7.71 -2.69
CA HIS A 54 -4.10 7.23 -3.96
C HIS A 54 -2.67 7.74 -4.15
N GLU A 55 -2.44 9.04 -3.98
CA GLU A 55 -1.11 9.65 -4.08
C GLU A 55 -0.11 9.05 -3.09
N ARG A 56 -0.54 8.79 -1.85
CA ARG A 56 0.31 8.15 -0.83
C ARG A 56 0.68 6.72 -1.19
N ILE A 57 -0.25 5.95 -1.76
CA ILE A 57 0.01 4.59 -2.23
C ILE A 57 1.02 4.60 -3.39
N LEU A 58 0.93 5.55 -4.32
CA LEU A 58 1.91 5.69 -5.39
C LEU A 58 3.29 6.13 -4.87
N ALA A 59 3.33 6.98 -3.84
CA ALA A 59 4.57 7.37 -3.17
C ALA A 59 5.22 6.19 -2.41
N LEU A 60 4.40 5.35 -1.76
CA LEU A 60 4.83 4.08 -1.17
C LEU A 60 5.39 3.16 -2.26
N GLY A 61 4.67 2.99 -3.37
CA GLY A 61 5.12 2.21 -4.53
C GLY A 61 6.46 2.68 -5.08
N SER A 62 6.67 4.00 -5.17
CA SER A 62 7.96 4.58 -5.59
C SER A 62 9.09 4.24 -4.61
N SER A 63 8.82 4.26 -3.30
CA SER A 63 9.81 3.89 -2.28
C SER A 63 10.12 2.39 -2.32
N THR A 64 9.10 1.54 -2.46
CA THR A 64 9.24 0.10 -2.64
C THR A 64 10.04 -0.25 -3.88
N ARG A 65 9.75 0.36 -5.04
CA ARG A 65 10.50 0.15 -6.28
C ARG A 65 11.99 0.43 -6.10
N ARG A 66 12.29 1.57 -5.46
CA ARG A 66 13.67 1.97 -5.17
C ARG A 66 14.35 0.97 -4.25
N ALA A 67 13.67 0.46 -3.22
CA ALA A 67 14.22 -0.57 -2.35
C ALA A 67 14.60 -1.84 -3.12
N VAL A 68 13.75 -2.31 -4.05
CA VAL A 68 14.06 -3.46 -4.92
C VAL A 68 15.30 -3.18 -5.78
N GLU A 69 15.33 -2.05 -6.47
CA GLU A 69 16.46 -1.66 -7.33
C GLU A 69 17.77 -1.53 -6.54
N GLU A 70 17.75 -0.80 -5.43
CA GLU A 70 18.93 -0.60 -4.59
C GLU A 70 19.42 -1.89 -3.94
N SER A 71 18.54 -2.81 -3.54
CA SER A 71 18.93 -4.10 -2.96
C SER A 71 19.72 -4.97 -3.95
N MET A 72 19.35 -4.92 -5.23
CA MET A 72 20.06 -5.64 -6.29
C MET A 72 21.38 -4.96 -6.64
N LEU A 73 21.42 -3.63 -6.64
CA LEU A 73 22.67 -2.88 -6.85
C LEU A 73 23.67 -3.11 -5.72
N SER A 74 23.22 -3.10 -4.45
CA SER A 74 24.09 -3.34 -3.30
C SER A 74 24.63 -4.77 -3.31
N LEU A 75 23.78 -5.77 -3.60
CA LEU A 75 24.18 -7.18 -3.74
C LEU A 75 25.20 -7.35 -4.88
N ARG A 76 24.97 -6.71 -6.04
CA ARG A 76 25.89 -6.79 -7.19
C ARG A 76 27.24 -6.15 -6.90
N ALA A 77 27.25 -5.03 -6.19
CA ALA A 77 28.47 -4.33 -5.82
C ALA A 77 29.21 -4.99 -4.65
N GLY A 78 28.53 -5.86 -3.86
CA GLY A 78 29.05 -6.30 -2.57
C GLY A 78 29.15 -5.16 -1.55
N ASP A 79 28.29 -4.15 -1.67
CA ASP A 79 28.34 -2.95 -0.82
C ASP A 79 27.50 -3.15 0.45
N PHE A 80 28.18 -3.53 1.52
CA PHE A 80 27.54 -3.78 2.82
C PHE A 80 27.00 -2.50 3.47
N GLU A 81 27.64 -1.34 3.27
CA GLU A 81 27.14 -0.09 3.85
C GLU A 81 25.83 0.33 3.18
N TRP A 82 25.74 0.15 1.86
CA TRP A 82 24.49 0.37 1.14
C TRP A 82 23.39 -0.58 1.62
N SER A 83 23.68 -1.88 1.74
CA SER A 83 22.73 -2.85 2.29
C SER A 83 22.21 -2.47 3.69
N ARG A 84 23.05 -1.95 4.59
CA ARG A 84 22.59 -1.50 5.92
C ARG A 84 21.67 -0.27 5.86
N ARG A 85 21.89 0.63 4.91
CA ARG A 85 21.00 1.79 4.72
C ARG A 85 19.62 1.34 4.24
N ILE A 86 19.57 0.37 3.32
CA ILE A 86 18.31 -0.21 2.83
C ILE A 86 17.55 -0.86 3.99
N ASP A 87 18.24 -1.67 4.81
CA ASP A 87 17.65 -2.32 5.99
C ASP A 87 17.09 -1.32 7.01
N ALA A 88 17.76 -0.17 7.22
CA ALA A 88 17.30 0.87 8.14
C ALA A 88 16.11 1.68 7.58
N GLU A 89 16.01 1.83 6.26
CA GLU A 89 14.95 2.58 5.57
C GLU A 89 13.62 1.81 5.54
N ASP A 90 13.65 0.49 5.73
CA ASP A 90 12.47 -0.40 5.76
C ASP A 90 11.39 0.09 6.74
N GLU A 91 11.80 0.55 7.92
CA GLU A 91 10.90 1.07 8.95
C GLU A 91 10.06 2.25 8.43
N ARG A 92 10.58 3.06 7.51
CA ARG A 92 9.83 4.17 6.92
C ARG A 92 8.71 3.67 6.00
N ILE A 93 8.94 2.57 5.28
CA ILE A 93 7.93 1.93 4.43
C ILE A 93 6.81 1.34 5.32
N ASN A 94 7.19 0.67 6.41
CA ASN A 94 6.26 0.11 7.38
C ASN A 94 5.37 1.18 8.03
N GLN A 95 5.96 2.31 8.42
CA GLN A 95 5.22 3.45 8.97
C GLN A 95 4.24 4.05 7.96
N GLU A 96 4.64 4.19 6.69
CA GLU A 96 3.77 4.70 5.65
C GLU A 96 2.61 3.73 5.35
N ARG A 97 2.86 2.42 5.33
CA ARG A 97 1.81 1.39 5.23
C ARG A 97 0.76 1.58 6.33
N LEU A 98 1.19 1.66 7.59
CA LEU A 98 0.29 1.84 8.74
C LEU A 98 -0.50 3.15 8.63
N ALA A 99 0.16 4.23 8.24
CA ALA A 99 -0.48 5.53 8.12
C ALA A 99 -1.49 5.60 6.95
N ILE A 100 -1.31 4.82 5.89
CA ILE A 100 -2.31 4.64 4.83
C ILE A 100 -3.48 3.80 5.34
N GLU A 101 -3.20 2.70 6.06
CA GLU A 101 -4.21 1.82 6.65
C GLU A 101 -5.14 2.57 7.61
N GLU A 102 -4.58 3.32 8.56
CA GLU A 102 -5.34 4.15 9.50
C GLU A 102 -6.23 5.17 8.77
N ARG A 103 -5.71 5.78 7.70
CA ARG A 103 -6.47 6.75 6.92
C ARG A 103 -7.61 6.10 6.16
N CYS A 104 -7.40 4.94 5.56
CA CYS A 104 -8.46 4.15 4.92
C CYS A 104 -9.58 3.81 5.93
N ILE A 105 -9.21 3.33 7.12
CA ILE A 105 -10.18 3.01 8.18
C ILE A 105 -10.96 4.26 8.61
N ALA A 106 -10.29 5.40 8.77
CA ALA A 106 -10.94 6.66 9.11
C ALA A 106 -11.94 7.11 8.03
N VAL A 107 -11.59 6.97 6.75
CA VAL A 107 -12.50 7.28 5.63
C VAL A 107 -13.72 6.37 5.64
N ILE A 108 -13.54 5.05 5.85
CA ILE A 108 -14.64 4.09 5.95
C ILE A 108 -15.58 4.48 7.10
N ALA A 109 -15.02 4.77 8.28
CA ALA A 109 -15.78 5.10 9.48
C ALA A 109 -16.56 6.41 9.35
N THR A 110 -15.97 7.43 8.71
CA THR A 110 -16.56 8.79 8.65
C THR A 110 -17.48 8.99 7.46
N GLN A 111 -17.23 8.34 6.32
CA GLN A 111 -17.97 8.58 5.07
C GLN A 111 -18.95 7.46 4.71
N GLN A 112 -18.87 6.30 5.38
CA GLN A 112 -19.75 5.14 5.16
C GLN A 112 -19.92 4.78 3.67
N PRO A 113 -18.80 4.57 2.94
CA PRO A 113 -18.82 4.31 1.50
C PRO A 113 -19.61 3.04 1.17
N VAL A 114 -20.28 3.03 0.01
CA VAL A 114 -21.13 1.92 -0.44
C VAL A 114 -20.62 1.30 -1.73
N ALA A 115 -20.82 -0.01 -1.89
CA ALA A 115 -20.54 -0.77 -3.11
C ALA A 115 -19.12 -0.49 -3.69
N GLY A 116 -19.02 0.22 -4.83
CA GLY A 116 -17.77 0.47 -5.54
C GLY A 116 -16.75 1.29 -4.75
N ASP A 117 -17.22 2.26 -3.97
CA ASP A 117 -16.39 3.12 -3.12
C ASP A 117 -15.70 2.31 -2.01
N LEU A 118 -16.43 1.38 -1.40
CA LEU A 118 -15.89 0.44 -0.42
C LEU A 118 -14.89 -0.52 -1.06
N ARG A 119 -15.17 -0.98 -2.30
CA ARG A 119 -14.26 -1.86 -3.04
C ARG A 119 -12.93 -1.17 -3.35
N ARG A 120 -12.95 0.11 -3.75
CA ARG A 120 -11.73 0.91 -3.97
C ARG A 120 -10.91 1.05 -2.70
N LEU A 121 -11.53 1.33 -1.56
CA LEU A 121 -10.83 1.40 -0.27
C LEU A 121 -10.27 0.05 0.19
N ALA A 122 -11.02 -1.03 -0.01
CA ALA A 122 -10.53 -2.38 0.26
C ALA A 122 -9.34 -2.75 -0.64
N SER A 123 -9.38 -2.33 -1.91
CA SER A 123 -8.27 -2.47 -2.85
C SER A 123 -7.04 -1.67 -2.42
N ALA A 124 -7.24 -0.44 -1.97
CA ALA A 124 -6.17 0.41 -1.46
C ALA A 124 -5.45 -0.26 -0.28
N LEU A 125 -6.18 -0.78 0.71
CA LEU A 125 -5.62 -1.54 1.83
C LEU A 125 -4.82 -2.76 1.36
N PHE A 126 -5.38 -3.55 0.44
CA PHE A 126 -4.74 -4.75 -0.09
C PHE A 126 -3.43 -4.40 -0.82
N VAL A 127 -3.46 -3.45 -1.75
CA VAL A 127 -2.28 -3.04 -2.53
C VAL A 127 -1.20 -2.47 -1.61
N THR A 128 -1.58 -1.69 -0.60
CA THR A 128 -0.64 -1.16 0.40
C THR A 128 0.08 -2.30 1.15
N SER A 129 -0.64 -3.37 1.52
CA SER A 129 -0.02 -4.53 2.16
C SER A 129 0.91 -5.31 1.21
N GLU A 130 0.55 -5.44 -0.06
CA GLU A 130 1.41 -6.14 -1.03
C GLU A 130 2.68 -5.31 -1.35
N LEU A 131 2.58 -3.98 -1.37
CA LEU A 131 3.73 -3.07 -1.52
C LEU A 131 4.76 -3.19 -0.39
N GLU A 132 4.31 -3.36 0.85
CA GLU A 132 5.21 -3.56 1.98
C GLU A 132 5.84 -4.96 1.95
N ARG A 133 5.08 -6.00 1.61
CA ARG A 133 5.66 -7.34 1.39
C ARG A 133 6.74 -7.36 0.31
N ILE A 134 6.57 -6.58 -0.75
CA ILE A 134 7.61 -6.41 -1.78
C ILE A 134 8.85 -5.74 -1.18
N ALA A 135 8.68 -4.73 -0.34
CA ALA A 135 9.78 -4.07 0.35
C ALA A 135 10.51 -5.03 1.31
N ASP A 136 9.78 -5.86 2.06
CA ASP A 136 10.35 -6.91 2.91
C ASP A 136 11.24 -7.87 2.11
N HIS A 137 10.79 -8.29 0.92
CA HIS A 137 11.58 -9.14 0.04
C HIS A 137 12.83 -8.43 -0.49
N ALA A 138 12.74 -7.13 -0.81
CA ALA A 138 13.89 -6.31 -1.19
C ALA A 138 14.92 -6.18 -0.04
N VAL A 139 14.44 -5.95 1.18
CA VAL A 139 15.30 -5.90 2.38
C VAL A 139 15.92 -7.27 2.65
N GLY A 140 15.18 -8.36 2.39
CA GLY A 140 15.72 -9.72 2.39
C GLY A 140 16.94 -9.87 1.48
N ILE A 141 16.89 -9.33 0.26
CA ILE A 141 18.03 -9.31 -0.68
C ILE A 141 19.20 -8.50 -0.12
N ALA A 142 18.93 -7.32 0.45
CA ALA A 142 19.98 -6.49 1.06
C ALA A 142 20.65 -7.21 2.25
N ARG A 143 19.88 -7.90 3.10
CA ARG A 143 20.36 -8.69 4.24
C ARG A 143 21.18 -9.91 3.79
N LEU A 144 20.84 -10.54 2.67
CA LEU A 144 21.65 -11.63 2.10
C LEU A 144 23.06 -11.16 1.78
N ASN A 145 23.21 -9.96 1.21
CA ASN A 145 24.53 -9.36 0.98
C ASN A 145 25.32 -9.25 2.29
N LEU A 146 24.70 -8.77 3.38
CA LEU A 146 25.37 -8.64 4.70
C LEU A 146 25.87 -9.98 5.28
N MET A 147 25.23 -11.10 4.91
CA MET A 147 25.63 -12.44 5.33
C MET A 147 26.77 -13.03 4.49
N MET A 148 27.00 -12.51 3.27
CA MET A 148 28.09 -12.95 2.41
C MET A 148 29.44 -12.44 2.97
N VAL A 149 30.30 -13.36 3.43
CA VAL A 149 31.63 -13.02 3.97
C VAL A 149 32.52 -12.39 2.90
N LYS A 150 33.32 -11.38 3.30
CA LYS A 150 34.20 -10.52 2.47
C LYS A 150 35.11 -11.23 1.44
N GLU A 151 35.42 -12.51 1.62
CA GLU A 151 36.40 -13.22 0.78
C GLU A 151 35.82 -13.85 -0.50
N LEU A 152 34.49 -13.78 -0.67
CA LEU A 152 33.81 -14.37 -1.83
C LEU A 152 33.56 -13.32 -2.92
N SER A 153 34.63 -12.89 -3.61
CA SER A 153 34.57 -11.98 -4.77
C SER A 153 33.47 -12.38 -5.76
N PRO A 154 32.64 -11.46 -6.29
CA PRO A 154 31.48 -11.86 -7.03
C PRO A 154 31.83 -12.57 -8.35
N ARG A 155 31.61 -13.89 -8.42
CA ARG A 155 31.29 -14.56 -9.69
C ARG A 155 30.13 -13.80 -10.34
N PRO A 156 30.03 -13.75 -11.69
CA PRO A 156 28.91 -13.10 -12.37
C PRO A 156 27.59 -13.68 -11.82
N LEU A 157 26.62 -12.81 -11.57
CA LEU A 157 25.32 -13.15 -10.97
C LEU A 157 24.43 -14.05 -11.86
N SER A 158 24.99 -14.78 -12.82
CA SER A 158 24.26 -15.57 -13.83
C SER A 158 23.09 -14.73 -14.40
N TYR A 159 21.86 -15.23 -14.33
CA TYR A 159 20.62 -14.62 -14.79
C TYR A 159 19.90 -13.78 -13.74
N LEU A 160 20.43 -13.66 -12.51
CA LEU A 160 19.78 -12.93 -11.42
C LEU A 160 19.50 -11.45 -11.76
N PRO A 161 20.40 -10.69 -12.44
CA PRO A 161 20.09 -9.33 -12.87
C PRO A 161 18.91 -9.28 -13.85
N SER A 162 18.84 -10.22 -14.80
CA SER A 162 17.72 -10.30 -15.73
C SER A 162 16.40 -10.67 -15.05
N MET A 163 16.47 -11.49 -14.00
CA MET A 163 15.32 -11.80 -13.14
C MET A 163 14.84 -10.55 -12.39
N ALA A 164 15.77 -9.74 -11.87
CA ALA A 164 15.43 -8.48 -11.22
C ALA A 164 14.83 -7.46 -12.18
N ASP A 165 15.39 -7.31 -13.38
CA ASP A 165 14.83 -6.44 -14.43
C ASP A 165 13.39 -6.85 -14.78
N ARG A 166 13.12 -8.16 -14.85
CA ARG A 166 11.78 -8.68 -15.11
C ARG A 166 10.82 -8.40 -13.96
N ALA A 167 11.23 -8.65 -12.71
CA ALA A 167 10.42 -8.38 -11.54
C ALA A 167 10.09 -6.88 -11.40
N LEU A 168 11.06 -5.99 -11.66
CA LEU A 168 10.84 -4.54 -11.69
C LEU A 168 9.90 -4.10 -12.81
N ALA A 169 9.99 -4.71 -14.00
CA ALA A 169 9.05 -4.43 -15.07
C ALA A 169 7.62 -4.85 -14.71
N MET A 170 7.44 -6.04 -14.10
CA MET A 170 6.14 -6.48 -13.59
C MET A 170 5.60 -5.54 -12.51
N PHE A 171 6.46 -5.06 -11.62
CA PHE A 171 6.11 -4.07 -10.61
C PHE A 171 5.62 -2.76 -11.23
N ASP A 172 6.38 -2.20 -12.18
CA ASP A 172 6.05 -0.95 -12.85
C ASP A 172 4.72 -1.05 -13.60
N ASP A 173 4.47 -2.17 -14.29
CA ASP A 173 3.20 -2.43 -14.96
C ASP A 173 2.04 -2.63 -13.97
N ALA A 174 2.26 -3.29 -12.82
CA ALA A 174 1.24 -3.48 -11.78
C ALA A 174 0.82 -2.16 -11.14
N ILE A 175 1.78 -1.28 -10.81
CA ILE A 175 1.50 0.04 -10.26
C ILE A 175 0.83 0.95 -11.30
N ARG A 176 1.26 0.88 -12.57
CA ARG A 176 0.58 1.62 -13.64
C ARG A 176 -0.86 1.14 -13.84
N ALA A 177 -1.10 -0.17 -13.79
CA ALA A 177 -2.44 -0.73 -13.87
C ALA A 177 -3.33 -0.28 -12.70
N PHE A 178 -2.77 -0.24 -11.49
CA PHE A 178 -3.45 0.27 -10.31
C PHE A 178 -3.76 1.77 -10.40
N ASP A 179 -2.81 2.58 -10.88
CA ASP A 179 -2.99 4.03 -11.03
C ASP A 179 -4.09 4.38 -12.04
N THR A 180 -4.18 3.60 -13.12
CA THR A 180 -5.03 3.91 -14.28
C THR A 180 -6.31 3.08 -14.36
N ASP A 181 -6.57 2.21 -13.39
CA ASP A 181 -7.65 1.21 -13.43
C ASP A 181 -7.59 0.34 -14.73
N ASP A 182 -6.39 0.08 -15.27
CA ASP A 182 -6.21 -0.63 -16.54
C ASP A 182 -6.26 -2.16 -16.36
N VAL A 183 -7.44 -2.72 -16.62
CA VAL A 183 -7.72 -4.17 -16.55
C VAL A 183 -6.90 -4.97 -17.57
N ALA A 184 -6.62 -4.43 -18.75
CA ALA A 184 -5.87 -5.15 -19.78
C ALA A 184 -4.41 -5.30 -19.37
N LEU A 185 -3.81 -4.22 -18.86
CA LEU A 185 -2.47 -4.24 -18.33
C LEU A 185 -2.37 -5.13 -17.07
N ALA A 186 -3.34 -5.05 -16.17
CA ALA A 186 -3.39 -5.91 -14.99
C ALA A 186 -3.37 -7.40 -15.34
N ARG A 187 -4.12 -7.82 -16.37
CA ARG A 187 -4.07 -9.20 -16.88
C ARG A 187 -2.72 -9.55 -17.49
N GLN A 188 -2.09 -8.61 -18.19
CA GLN A 188 -0.76 -8.81 -18.75
C GLN A 188 0.30 -9.03 -17.66
N VAL A 189 0.21 -8.33 -16.52
CA VAL A 189 1.08 -8.58 -15.36
C VAL A 189 0.96 -10.02 -14.89
N CYS A 190 -0.26 -10.53 -14.74
CA CYS A 190 -0.50 -11.90 -14.30
C CYS A 190 0.10 -12.94 -15.28
N LEU A 191 0.03 -12.68 -16.59
CA LEU A 191 0.64 -13.54 -17.61
C LEU A 191 2.16 -13.41 -17.68
N SER A 192 2.72 -12.31 -17.16
CA SER A 192 4.15 -12.01 -17.22
C SER A 192 4.96 -12.82 -16.21
N ASP A 193 4.29 -13.41 -15.24
CA ASP A 193 4.84 -14.21 -14.16
C ASP A 193 5.50 -15.52 -14.65
N ASP A 194 4.90 -16.18 -15.65
CA ASP A 194 5.49 -17.35 -16.33
C ASP A 194 6.93 -17.11 -16.82
N ASP A 195 7.25 -15.89 -17.27
CA ASP A 195 8.59 -15.55 -17.72
C ASP A 195 9.56 -15.37 -16.56
N LEU A 196 9.08 -14.89 -15.41
CA LEU A 196 9.87 -14.77 -14.19
C LEU A 196 10.19 -16.15 -13.61
N ASP A 197 9.20 -17.05 -13.58
CA ASP A 197 9.38 -18.46 -13.16
C ASP A 197 10.43 -19.17 -14.02
N ARG A 198 10.38 -18.99 -15.35
CA ARG A 198 11.40 -19.55 -16.26
C ARG A 198 12.80 -18.98 -16.00
N LEU A 199 12.91 -17.72 -15.60
CA LEU A 199 14.21 -17.12 -15.23
C LEU A 199 14.70 -17.71 -13.91
N GLN A 200 13.82 -17.91 -12.92
CA GLN A 200 14.14 -18.57 -11.68
C GLN A 200 14.69 -19.98 -11.92
N ASP A 201 14.01 -20.80 -12.73
CA ASP A 201 14.44 -22.16 -13.05
C ASP A 201 15.86 -22.19 -13.64
N ARG A 202 16.19 -21.22 -14.50
CA ARG A 202 17.54 -21.07 -15.07
C ARG A 202 18.56 -20.69 -14.01
N VAL A 203 18.24 -19.74 -13.13
CA VAL A 203 19.12 -19.37 -11.99
C VAL A 203 19.36 -20.60 -11.11
N TYR A 204 18.31 -21.36 -10.76
CA TYR A 204 18.43 -22.58 -9.97
C TYR A 204 19.35 -23.60 -10.64
N ALA A 205 19.14 -23.90 -11.92
CA ALA A 205 19.96 -24.87 -12.65
C ALA A 205 21.45 -24.49 -12.68
N ASP A 206 21.75 -23.22 -13.00
CA ASP A 206 23.13 -22.71 -13.06
C ASP A 206 23.82 -22.73 -11.69
N VAL A 207 23.11 -22.29 -10.65
CA VAL A 207 23.64 -22.21 -9.29
C VAL A 207 23.92 -23.60 -8.74
N ILE A 208 23.02 -24.57 -8.96
CA ILE A 208 23.22 -25.98 -8.57
C ILE A 208 24.37 -26.61 -9.35
N ALA A 209 24.50 -26.34 -10.65
CA ALA A 209 25.63 -26.83 -11.45
C ALA A 209 26.97 -26.30 -10.91
N ALA A 210 27.02 -25.02 -10.52
CA ALA A 210 28.21 -24.43 -9.91
C ALA A 210 28.54 -25.06 -8.54
N MET A 211 27.55 -25.35 -7.70
CA MET A 211 27.74 -26.04 -6.42
C MET A 211 28.27 -27.48 -6.60
N ARG A 212 27.81 -28.20 -7.63
CA ARG A 212 28.31 -29.55 -7.95
C ARG A 212 29.76 -29.54 -8.42
N ALA A 213 30.15 -28.49 -9.13
CA ALA A 213 31.51 -28.34 -9.66
C ALA A 213 32.52 -27.92 -8.58
N ASP A 214 32.08 -27.19 -7.55
CA ASP A 214 32.96 -26.66 -6.50
C ASP A 214 32.20 -26.56 -5.16
N ALA A 215 32.59 -27.38 -4.18
CA ALA A 215 31.99 -27.36 -2.85
C ALA A 215 32.28 -26.05 -2.08
N GLY A 216 33.36 -25.34 -2.45
CA GLY A 216 33.75 -24.08 -1.80
C GLY A 216 32.80 -22.91 -2.06
N VAL A 217 31.90 -23.03 -3.05
CA VAL A 217 30.90 -21.99 -3.35
C VAL A 217 29.50 -22.29 -2.81
N VAL A 218 29.29 -23.41 -2.13
CA VAL A 218 27.95 -23.87 -1.69
C VAL A 218 27.24 -22.86 -0.80
N GLU A 219 27.90 -22.37 0.23
CA GLU A 219 27.30 -21.40 1.18
C GLU A 219 26.88 -20.12 0.44
N ARG A 220 27.80 -19.55 -0.33
CA ARG A 220 27.55 -18.35 -1.14
C ARG A 220 26.39 -18.53 -2.11
N ASN A 221 26.40 -19.63 -2.86
CA ASN A 221 25.40 -19.91 -3.88
C ASN A 221 24.03 -20.18 -3.26
N THR A 222 23.99 -20.64 -2.00
CA THR A 222 22.73 -20.75 -1.25
C THR A 222 22.10 -19.38 -1.06
N TYR A 223 22.88 -18.35 -0.71
CA TYR A 223 22.36 -16.97 -0.63
C TYR A 223 21.86 -16.44 -1.98
N LEU A 224 22.48 -16.82 -3.10
CA LEU A 224 21.98 -16.45 -4.43
C LEU A 224 20.63 -17.11 -4.77
N LEU A 225 20.40 -18.36 -4.34
CA LEU A 225 19.09 -18.99 -4.47
C LEU A 225 18.03 -18.26 -3.64
N TRP A 226 18.37 -17.82 -2.43
CA TRP A 226 17.47 -16.99 -1.63
C TRP A 226 17.18 -15.62 -2.26
N ALA A 227 18.16 -15.01 -2.94
CA ALA A 227 17.93 -13.77 -3.67
C ALA A 227 16.96 -14.00 -4.85
N ALA A 228 17.15 -15.07 -5.61
CA ALA A 228 16.25 -15.47 -6.69
C ALA A 228 14.83 -15.74 -6.15
N HIS A 229 14.72 -16.43 -5.01
CA HIS A 229 13.45 -16.66 -4.36
C HIS A 229 12.73 -15.36 -3.97
N ASN A 230 13.44 -14.40 -3.39
CA ASN A 230 12.84 -13.11 -3.06
C ASN A 230 12.35 -12.35 -4.31
N LEU A 231 13.07 -12.45 -5.44
CA LEU A 231 12.63 -11.86 -6.71
C LEU A 231 11.35 -12.51 -7.26
N GLU A 232 11.19 -13.83 -7.15
CA GLU A 232 9.94 -14.50 -7.51
C GLU A 232 8.81 -14.07 -6.60
N ARG A 233 9.05 -14.00 -5.28
CA ARG A 233 8.05 -13.47 -4.36
C ARG A 233 7.63 -12.05 -4.69
N ILE A 234 8.53 -11.19 -5.16
CA ILE A 234 8.16 -9.86 -5.66
C ILE A 234 7.22 -9.97 -6.86
N GLY A 235 7.51 -10.85 -7.83
CA GLY A 235 6.64 -11.11 -8.98
C GLY A 235 5.25 -11.61 -8.59
N ASP A 236 5.16 -12.57 -7.66
CA ASP A 236 3.90 -13.06 -7.09
C ASP A 236 3.05 -11.91 -6.52
N ARG A 237 3.67 -10.99 -5.76
CA ARG A 237 2.97 -9.82 -5.21
C ARG A 237 2.50 -8.88 -6.32
N CYS A 238 3.26 -8.73 -7.41
CA CYS A 238 2.83 -7.94 -8.57
C CYS A 238 1.59 -8.57 -9.24
N THR A 239 1.55 -9.90 -9.36
CA THR A 239 0.38 -10.64 -9.85
C THR A 239 -0.83 -10.41 -8.94
N ASN A 240 -0.67 -10.49 -7.62
CA ASN A 240 -1.74 -10.19 -6.66
C ASN A 240 -2.29 -8.77 -6.82
N ILE A 241 -1.42 -7.78 -7.05
CA ILE A 241 -1.85 -6.40 -7.34
C ILE A 241 -2.64 -6.35 -8.65
N GLY A 242 -2.18 -7.02 -9.70
CA GLY A 242 -2.89 -7.12 -10.98
C GLY A 242 -4.29 -7.73 -10.83
N GLU A 243 -4.40 -8.89 -10.18
CA GLU A 243 -5.69 -9.53 -9.90
C GLU A 243 -6.61 -8.62 -9.08
N ARG A 244 -6.04 -7.89 -8.11
CA ARG A 244 -6.78 -6.90 -7.33
C ARG A 244 -7.34 -5.77 -8.18
N VAL A 245 -6.58 -5.25 -9.14
CA VAL A 245 -7.06 -4.21 -10.07
C VAL A 245 -8.22 -4.72 -10.91
N VAL A 246 -8.11 -5.93 -11.46
CA VAL A 246 -9.20 -6.58 -12.22
C VAL A 246 -10.46 -6.63 -11.34
N TYR A 247 -10.34 -7.16 -10.12
CA TYR A 247 -11.46 -7.24 -9.19
C TYR A 247 -12.06 -5.87 -8.85
N THR A 248 -11.24 -4.85 -8.64
CA THR A 248 -11.71 -3.50 -8.31
C THR A 248 -12.59 -2.92 -9.41
N VAL A 249 -12.19 -3.09 -10.67
CA VAL A 249 -12.92 -2.55 -11.83
C VAL A 249 -14.12 -3.42 -12.20
N THR A 250 -13.97 -4.74 -12.28
CA THR A 250 -15.01 -5.65 -12.80
C THR A 250 -15.96 -6.13 -11.70
N GLY A 251 -15.48 -6.26 -10.47
CA GLY A 251 -16.18 -6.92 -9.36
C GLY A 251 -16.10 -8.45 -9.38
N GLU A 252 -15.40 -9.02 -10.34
CA GLU A 252 -15.20 -10.47 -10.49
C GLU A 252 -13.81 -10.85 -9.99
N SER A 253 -13.74 -11.83 -9.10
CA SER A 253 -12.47 -12.42 -8.67
C SER A 253 -11.98 -13.41 -9.73
N THR A 254 -10.88 -13.07 -10.41
CA THR A 254 -10.13 -14.02 -11.23
C THR A 254 -9.02 -14.60 -10.37
N ASP A 255 -9.25 -15.80 -9.82
CA ASP A 255 -8.17 -16.55 -9.18
C ASP A 255 -7.40 -17.27 -10.30
N THR A 256 -6.27 -16.70 -10.72
CA THR A 256 -5.56 -17.17 -11.92
C THR A 256 -4.59 -18.30 -11.59
N LYS A 257 -4.21 -18.45 -10.31
CA LYS A 257 -3.32 -19.51 -9.83
C LYS A 257 -4.02 -20.42 -8.83
N VAL A 258 -4.70 -21.47 -9.32
CA VAL A 258 -4.87 -22.68 -8.50
C VAL A 258 -3.51 -23.36 -8.46
N SER A 259 -2.68 -23.02 -7.47
CA SER A 259 -1.38 -23.69 -7.25
C SER A 259 -1.61 -25.19 -7.18
N THR A 260 -1.25 -25.87 -8.26
CA THR A 260 -1.23 -27.33 -8.30
C THR A 260 0.11 -27.72 -7.68
N PHE A 261 0.10 -27.95 -6.37
CA PHE A 261 1.18 -28.63 -5.67
C PHE A 261 1.09 -30.14 -5.92
#